data_AF-A0A074Y8L5-F1
#
_entry.id   AF-A0A074Y8L5-F1
#
_cell.length_a   1.000
_cell.length_b   1.000
_cell.length_c   1.000
_cell.angle_alpha   90.00
_cell.angle_beta   90.00
_cell.angle_gamma   90.00
#
_symmetry.space_group_name_H-M   'P 1'
#
loop_
_entity.id
_entity.type
_entity.pdbx_description
1 polymer ?
#
loop_
_entity_poly.entity_id
_entity_poly.type
_entity_poly.pdbx_seq_one_letter_code
_entity_poly.pdbx_strand_id
1 'polypeptide(L)'
;MRSAILSLAGGASTVLAAARGFNYGSQGNTLEAFESQFRTAQGLDTTSGWNSARLYTMVQEGTANTVISAIPAAIATNTTLLLGLWASTNQDAFNNELTALRNAITQYGSAFSDLVVGISVGSEDLYRISPTGIAANSGYGQSPDVLVNYIGQVKSAISGTVLSGKPVGHVDTWNSYTNSSNAAVVAAADFIGLDEYPYYENTEQNSISNAATLFFDKYNAVAGVAGGKPIWITETGWPVSGPTENLAVPSVDNAETYWKAVACELINRNIPTWWYILQDSASPSFGVLASGEQPKYDLSCPSVATSSSAAPTSSVASATMPTSAASSTTLAISNAVPTGGVPSSSGAASNSAVSSAAGTTVLPVTTKAATSVADNGETVTLYSTTLITVTNCGSTVSDCPTGMSTAISAKPSVTSAAASTVVPTGAPVASGCPADINGAYQYPHLIVPVDSSNPNKAYGTQYNGTVSPKISTIFNFDIPASYAGKTCSTVFLFPQLNQLETSSYSFNNQGGFTISLLNGVATESTTYSNAPAVAKQIGSVAALQRGSSHTLSQDACPAGQRVSFEVTSTGGLDLEFFQDYNPSPLGLYVRAC
;
A
#
# COMPACT_ATOMS: atom_id res chain seq x y z
N MET A 1 23.66 45.59 47.69
CA MET A 1 24.04 44.17 47.50
C MET A 1 22.93 43.28 48.02
N ARG A 2 22.09 42.74 47.14
CA ARG A 2 21.29 41.54 47.39
C ARG A 2 21.25 40.78 46.07
N SER A 3 22.10 39.77 45.95
CA SER A 3 22.13 38.85 44.81
C SER A 3 20.95 37.89 44.93
N ALA A 4 20.08 37.88 43.92
CA ALA A 4 19.11 36.82 43.73
C ALA A 4 19.74 35.75 42.83
N ILE A 5 19.97 34.56 43.38
CA ILE A 5 20.35 33.37 42.63
C ILE A 5 19.07 32.80 42.03
N LEU A 6 18.98 32.86 40.70
CA LEU A 6 17.90 32.24 39.93
C LEU A 6 18.30 30.79 39.65
N SER A 7 17.77 29.86 40.43
CA SER A 7 17.90 28.42 40.18
C SER A 7 16.96 27.99 39.06
N LEU A 8 17.50 27.74 37.86
CA LEU A 8 16.83 26.99 36.80
C LEU A 8 16.78 25.51 37.21
N ALA A 9 15.62 25.03 37.65
CA ALA A 9 15.34 23.60 37.73
C ALA A 9 15.06 23.09 36.30
N GLY A 10 16.01 22.37 35.71
CA GLY A 10 15.78 21.58 34.51
C GLY A 10 14.86 20.42 34.86
N GLY A 11 13.62 20.47 34.36
CA GLY A 11 12.72 19.33 34.43
C GLY A 11 13.26 18.20 33.56
N ALA A 12 13.59 17.07 34.18
CA ALA A 12 13.80 15.83 33.45
C ALA A 12 12.47 15.46 32.80
N SER A 13 12.37 15.58 31.48
CA SER A 13 11.28 15.00 30.71
C SER A 13 11.35 13.48 30.88
N THR A 14 10.60 12.92 31.82
CA THR A 14 10.38 11.48 31.88
C THR A 14 9.66 11.09 30.61
N VAL A 15 10.38 10.51 29.65
CA VAL A 15 9.77 9.94 28.45
C VAL A 15 8.81 8.86 28.95
N LEU A 16 7.51 9.09 28.76
CA LEU A 16 6.50 8.10 29.12
C LEU A 16 6.74 6.85 28.26
N ALA A 17 6.81 5.68 28.90
CA ALA A 17 6.97 4.43 28.19
C ALA A 17 5.81 4.24 27.21
N ALA A 18 6.11 3.92 25.95
CA ALA A 18 5.09 3.64 24.96
C ALA A 18 4.26 2.40 25.34
N ALA A 19 2.98 2.41 24.96
CA ALA A 19 2.08 1.29 25.20
C ALA A 19 2.58 0.04 24.46
N ARG A 20 2.62 -1.10 25.18
CA ARG A 20 3.05 -2.38 24.66
C ARG A 20 2.06 -3.44 25.11
N GLY A 21 1.68 -4.34 24.22
CA GLY A 21 0.53 -5.19 24.47
C GLY A 21 0.29 -6.26 23.42
N PHE A 22 -0.89 -6.87 23.50
CA PHE A 22 -1.35 -7.87 22.54
C PHE A 22 -2.71 -7.50 21.95
N ASN A 23 -3.06 -8.22 20.89
CA ASN A 23 -4.36 -8.13 20.23
C ASN A 23 -5.37 -9.06 20.90
N TYR A 24 -6.63 -8.62 21.04
CA TYR A 24 -7.69 -9.42 21.68
C TYR A 24 -9.02 -9.30 20.93
N GLY A 25 -9.52 -10.41 20.41
CA GLY A 25 -10.82 -10.51 19.74
C GLY A 25 -11.98 -10.63 20.72
N SER A 26 -13.17 -10.16 20.32
CA SER A 26 -14.39 -10.35 21.14
C SER A 26 -14.90 -11.79 21.10
N GLN A 27 -14.61 -12.54 20.04
CA GLN A 27 -15.22 -13.84 19.80
C GLN A 27 -14.77 -14.87 20.84
N GLY A 28 -15.73 -15.55 21.46
CA GLY A 28 -15.54 -16.57 22.48
C GLY A 28 -15.08 -16.03 23.84
N ASN A 29 -14.94 -14.72 24.03
CA ASN A 29 -14.39 -14.13 25.25
C ASN A 29 -15.46 -13.54 26.18
N THR A 30 -15.43 -13.98 27.44
CA THR A 30 -16.19 -13.42 28.57
C THR A 30 -15.34 -12.43 29.37
N LEU A 31 -15.95 -11.76 30.36
CA LEU A 31 -15.23 -10.91 31.31
C LEU A 31 -14.07 -11.66 31.98
N GLU A 32 -14.34 -12.86 32.50
CA GLU A 32 -13.36 -13.70 33.18
C GLU A 32 -12.24 -14.13 32.23
N ALA A 33 -12.59 -14.43 30.97
CA ALA A 33 -11.61 -14.77 29.96
C ALA A 33 -10.67 -13.61 29.65
N PHE A 34 -11.20 -12.37 29.51
CA PHE A 34 -10.38 -11.17 29.32
C PHE A 34 -9.52 -10.87 30.54
N GLU A 35 -10.07 -10.90 31.75
CA GLU A 35 -9.30 -10.65 32.98
C GLU A 35 -8.15 -11.65 33.12
N SER A 36 -8.41 -12.93 32.88
CA SER A 36 -7.39 -13.98 32.88
C SER A 36 -6.29 -13.68 31.86
N GLN A 37 -6.67 -13.40 30.61
CA GLN A 37 -5.70 -13.09 29.55
C GLN A 37 -4.86 -11.83 29.83
N PHE A 38 -5.45 -10.79 30.40
CA PHE A 38 -4.72 -9.57 30.78
C PHE A 38 -3.74 -9.84 31.92
N ARG A 39 -4.14 -10.61 32.95
CA ARG A 39 -3.22 -11.03 34.02
C ARG A 39 -2.09 -11.89 33.49
N THR A 40 -2.39 -12.82 32.59
CA THR A 40 -1.36 -13.64 31.94
C THR A 40 -0.36 -12.77 31.16
N ALA A 41 -0.83 -11.78 30.40
CA ALA A 41 0.06 -10.85 29.68
C ALA A 41 0.95 -10.04 30.64
N GLN A 42 0.41 -9.59 31.78
CA GLN A 42 1.17 -8.91 32.83
C GLN A 42 2.19 -9.81 33.52
N GLY A 43 1.91 -11.11 33.59
CA GLY A 43 2.73 -12.14 34.21
C GLY A 43 3.75 -12.81 33.28
N LEU A 44 3.77 -12.46 32.00
CA LEU A 44 4.72 -13.04 31.05
C LEU A 44 6.17 -12.84 31.51
N ASP A 45 6.87 -13.96 31.69
CA ASP A 45 8.29 -13.97 32.02
C ASP A 45 9.07 -13.14 30.99
N THR A 46 9.99 -12.30 31.48
CA THR A 46 10.91 -11.46 30.67
C THR A 46 10.31 -10.26 29.93
N THR A 47 8.99 -10.03 29.98
CA THR A 47 8.33 -8.84 29.38
C THR A 47 7.62 -7.97 30.41
N SER A 48 8.38 -7.17 31.16
CA SER A 48 7.78 -6.14 32.01
C SER A 48 7.16 -5.04 31.15
N GLY A 49 5.91 -4.64 31.44
CA GLY A 49 5.26 -3.48 30.82
C GLY A 49 4.44 -3.77 29.56
N TRP A 50 4.27 -5.05 29.18
CA TRP A 50 3.34 -5.47 28.12
C TRP A 50 1.89 -5.52 28.61
N ASN A 51 1.44 -4.40 29.19
CA ASN A 51 0.17 -4.25 29.87
C ASN A 51 -0.81 -3.37 29.06
N SER A 52 -0.96 -3.68 27.78
CA SER A 52 -1.95 -3.04 26.92
C SER A 52 -2.71 -4.06 26.08
N ALA A 53 -3.97 -3.76 25.77
CA ALA A 53 -4.80 -4.53 24.88
C ALA A 53 -5.25 -3.67 23.71
N ARG A 54 -5.06 -4.18 22.49
CA ARG A 54 -5.73 -3.67 21.29
C ARG A 54 -7.00 -4.50 21.08
N LEU A 55 -8.12 -3.81 20.99
CA LEU A 55 -9.42 -4.38 20.71
C LEU A 55 -9.80 -4.11 19.26
N TYR A 56 -10.62 -4.98 18.67
CA TYR A 56 -11.11 -4.81 17.28
C TYR A 56 -12.49 -4.16 17.20
N THR A 57 -13.25 -4.19 18.29
CA THR A 57 -14.64 -3.74 18.37
C THR A 57 -14.94 -3.25 19.78
N MET A 58 -15.91 -2.34 19.91
CA MET A 58 -16.49 -1.91 21.18
C MET A 58 -17.66 -2.81 21.61
N VAL A 59 -18.11 -3.71 20.74
CA VAL A 59 -19.32 -4.51 20.92
C VAL A 59 -18.98 -5.90 21.46
N GLN A 60 -19.70 -6.33 22.49
CA GLN A 60 -19.65 -7.71 22.98
C GLN A 60 -20.25 -8.66 21.93
N GLU A 61 -19.54 -9.73 21.63
CA GLU A 61 -20.03 -10.81 20.77
C GLU A 61 -21.46 -11.26 21.15
N GLY A 62 -22.28 -11.51 20.12
CA GLY A 62 -23.65 -11.99 20.29
C GLY A 62 -24.64 -10.89 20.69
N THR A 63 -24.20 -9.63 20.76
CA THR A 63 -25.06 -8.48 21.06
C THR A 63 -25.06 -7.47 19.91
N ALA A 64 -26.07 -6.60 19.87
CA ALA A 64 -26.12 -5.55 18.87
C ALA A 64 -25.11 -4.44 19.16
N ASN A 65 -25.07 -3.94 20.40
CA ASN A 65 -24.32 -2.73 20.81
C ASN A 65 -23.97 -2.70 22.30
N THR A 66 -23.93 -3.85 22.98
CA THR A 66 -23.51 -3.92 24.37
C THR A 66 -22.00 -3.71 24.46
N VAL A 67 -21.54 -2.96 25.47
CA VAL A 67 -20.12 -2.73 25.72
C VAL A 67 -19.38 -4.05 25.87
N ILE A 68 -18.28 -4.23 25.14
CA ILE A 68 -17.40 -5.39 25.24
C ILE A 68 -16.87 -5.58 26.67
N SER A 69 -16.90 -6.82 27.16
CA SER A 69 -16.46 -7.18 28.52
C SER A 69 -14.96 -6.97 28.77
N ALA A 70 -14.16 -6.76 27.71
CA ALA A 70 -12.76 -6.37 27.81
C ALA A 70 -12.57 -5.03 28.56
N ILE A 71 -13.52 -4.09 28.48
CA ILE A 71 -13.41 -2.79 29.16
C ILE A 71 -13.47 -2.94 30.69
N PRO A 72 -14.51 -3.57 31.29
CA PRO A 72 -14.49 -3.84 32.72
C PRO A 72 -13.31 -4.73 33.15
N ALA A 73 -12.87 -5.69 32.32
CA ALA A 73 -11.66 -6.48 32.60
C ALA A 73 -10.40 -5.60 32.70
N ALA A 74 -10.25 -4.64 31.78
CA ALA A 74 -9.13 -3.71 31.75
C ALA A 74 -9.11 -2.81 32.98
N ILE A 75 -10.27 -2.35 33.44
CA ILE A 75 -10.42 -1.59 34.70
C ILE A 75 -9.99 -2.45 35.89
N ALA A 76 -10.43 -3.71 35.96
CA ALA A 76 -10.11 -4.63 37.05
C ALA A 76 -8.62 -5.04 37.11
N THR A 77 -7.90 -4.91 35.98
CA THR A 77 -6.50 -5.32 35.84
C THR A 77 -5.55 -4.14 35.65
N ASN A 78 -6.06 -2.91 35.53
CA ASN A 78 -5.30 -1.72 35.16
C ASN A 78 -4.55 -1.87 33.83
N THR A 79 -5.20 -2.49 32.83
CA THR A 79 -4.66 -2.71 31.48
C THR A 79 -5.00 -1.53 30.56
N THR A 80 -4.03 -0.97 29.85
CA THR A 80 -4.31 0.16 28.93
C THR A 80 -4.93 -0.30 27.62
N LEU A 81 -5.79 0.50 27.01
CA LEU A 81 -6.61 0.10 25.86
C LEU A 81 -6.33 0.94 24.62
N LEU A 82 -6.00 0.28 23.51
CA LEU A 82 -6.27 0.81 22.17
C LEU A 82 -7.63 0.29 21.73
N LEU A 83 -8.61 1.18 21.68
CA LEU A 83 -9.99 0.83 21.33
C LEU A 83 -10.12 0.64 19.83
N GLY A 84 -10.80 -0.42 19.38
CA GLY A 84 -11.18 -0.61 17.98
C GLY A 84 -12.68 -0.44 17.79
N LEU A 85 -13.08 0.19 16.70
CA LEU A 85 -14.45 0.17 16.20
C LEU A 85 -14.44 -0.51 14.83
N TRP A 86 -15.14 -1.62 14.66
CA TRP A 86 -15.13 -2.38 13.41
C TRP A 86 -15.81 -1.58 12.28
N ALA A 87 -15.04 -1.21 11.25
CA ALA A 87 -15.50 -0.30 10.19
C ALA A 87 -15.91 -1.01 8.89
N SER A 88 -15.57 -2.29 8.73
CA SER A 88 -15.91 -3.13 7.56
C SER A 88 -17.37 -3.58 7.64
N THR A 89 -18.27 -2.60 7.68
CA THR A 89 -19.69 -2.77 7.90
C THR A 89 -20.47 -1.53 7.43
N ASN A 90 -21.80 -1.65 7.35
CA ASN A 90 -22.67 -0.54 6.95
C ASN A 90 -22.86 0.49 8.10
N GLN A 91 -23.45 1.63 7.79
CA GLN A 91 -23.62 2.73 8.74
C GLN A 91 -24.45 2.33 9.98
N ASP A 92 -25.47 1.49 9.85
CA ASP A 92 -26.29 1.05 10.98
C ASP A 92 -25.51 0.18 11.96
N ALA A 93 -24.68 -0.72 11.44
CA ALA A 93 -23.78 -1.52 12.26
C ALA A 93 -22.65 -0.68 12.86
N PHE A 94 -22.10 0.31 12.14
CA PHE A 94 -21.12 1.23 12.72
C PHE A 94 -21.75 2.13 13.81
N ASN A 95 -23.03 2.48 13.69
CA ASN A 95 -23.77 3.18 14.75
C ASN A 95 -23.85 2.35 16.04
N ASN A 96 -23.82 1.02 15.95
CA ASN A 96 -23.76 0.16 17.12
C ASN A 96 -22.42 0.26 17.84
N GLU A 97 -21.30 0.30 17.10
CA GLU A 97 -19.96 0.56 17.65
C GLU A 97 -19.90 1.91 18.38
N LEU A 98 -20.45 2.96 17.76
CA LEU A 98 -20.55 4.29 18.38
C LEU A 98 -21.45 4.31 19.62
N THR A 99 -22.52 3.52 19.61
CA THR A 99 -23.43 3.39 20.77
C THR A 99 -22.71 2.70 21.92
N ALA A 100 -22.01 1.60 21.66
CA ALA A 100 -21.20 0.91 22.67
C ALA A 100 -20.10 1.83 23.24
N LEU A 101 -19.43 2.62 22.39
CA LEU A 101 -18.46 3.62 22.84
C LEU A 101 -19.07 4.66 23.79
N ARG A 102 -20.21 5.25 23.43
CA ARG A 102 -20.92 6.23 24.29
C ARG A 102 -21.40 5.61 25.60
N ASN A 103 -21.85 4.35 25.55
CA ASN A 103 -22.25 3.59 26.73
C ASN A 103 -21.06 3.37 27.66
N ALA A 104 -19.90 2.96 27.14
CA ALA A 104 -18.68 2.77 27.93
C ALA A 104 -18.22 4.09 28.60
N ILE A 105 -18.22 5.20 27.85
CA ILE A 105 -17.93 6.55 28.37
C ILE A 105 -18.84 6.88 29.54
N THR A 106 -20.16 6.67 29.39
CA THR A 106 -21.17 7.00 30.40
C THR A 106 -21.08 6.09 31.61
N GLN A 107 -20.86 4.80 31.39
CA GLN A 107 -20.91 3.77 32.42
C GLN A 107 -19.67 3.78 33.32
N TYR A 108 -18.48 4.02 32.75
CA TYR A 108 -17.22 3.83 33.45
C TYR A 108 -16.43 5.12 33.70
N GLY A 109 -16.77 6.23 33.02
CA GLY A 109 -16.18 7.55 33.27
C GLY A 109 -14.65 7.54 33.26
N SER A 110 -14.03 8.17 34.27
CA SER A 110 -12.58 8.32 34.33
C SER A 110 -11.82 7.01 34.48
N ALA A 111 -12.38 6.03 35.19
CA ALA A 111 -11.75 4.71 35.35
C ALA A 111 -11.50 4.03 33.99
N PHE A 112 -12.33 4.32 32.99
CA PHE A 112 -12.12 3.90 31.62
C PHE A 112 -11.21 4.85 30.84
N SER A 113 -11.46 6.17 30.85
CA SER A 113 -10.70 7.11 30.03
C SER A 113 -9.22 7.21 30.38
N ASP A 114 -8.87 6.95 31.65
CA ASP A 114 -7.49 6.96 32.13
C ASP A 114 -6.68 5.79 31.55
N LEU A 115 -7.34 4.70 31.14
CA LEU A 115 -6.73 3.53 30.52
C LEU A 115 -6.64 3.62 29.00
N VAL A 116 -7.44 4.48 28.34
CA VAL A 116 -7.48 4.56 26.87
C VAL A 116 -6.26 5.30 26.33
N VAL A 117 -5.46 4.65 25.47
CA VAL A 117 -4.30 5.28 24.82
C VAL A 117 -4.66 5.95 23.50
N GLY A 118 -5.68 5.43 22.81
CA GLY A 118 -6.18 5.94 21.54
C GLY A 118 -7.36 5.11 21.03
N ILE A 119 -7.90 5.52 19.88
CA ILE A 119 -9.06 4.88 19.24
C ILE A 119 -8.76 4.64 17.77
N SER A 120 -8.74 3.38 17.33
CA SER A 120 -8.69 3.00 15.93
C SER A 120 -10.08 2.77 15.35
N VAL A 121 -10.35 3.42 14.23
CA VAL A 121 -11.55 3.21 13.42
C VAL A 121 -11.19 2.25 12.32
N GLY A 122 -11.63 1.01 12.41
CA GLY A 122 -11.32 -0.02 11.41
C GLY A 122 -10.00 -0.76 11.62
N SER A 123 -9.81 -1.81 10.83
CA SER A 123 -8.61 -2.65 10.73
C SER A 123 -8.57 -3.32 9.36
N GLU A 124 -7.57 -2.94 8.55
CA GLU A 124 -7.33 -3.46 7.19
C GLU A 124 -8.48 -3.20 6.22
N ASP A 125 -9.34 -2.21 6.47
CA ASP A 125 -10.53 -1.96 5.66
C ASP A 125 -10.18 -1.66 4.19
N LEU A 126 -9.10 -0.91 3.95
CA LEU A 126 -8.61 -0.59 2.62
C LEU A 126 -7.91 -1.80 2.00
N TYR A 127 -7.13 -2.53 2.80
CA TYR A 127 -6.46 -3.75 2.36
C TYR A 127 -7.47 -4.80 1.89
N ARG A 128 -8.55 -5.03 2.64
CA ARG A 128 -9.58 -6.04 2.34
C ARG A 128 -10.27 -5.80 1.00
N ILE A 129 -10.44 -4.53 0.59
CA ILE A 129 -10.98 -4.17 -0.74
C ILE A 129 -9.91 -3.98 -1.81
N SER A 130 -8.63 -4.10 -1.46
CA SER A 130 -7.54 -4.05 -2.43
C SER A 130 -7.50 -5.34 -3.27
N PRO A 131 -6.87 -5.32 -4.45
CA PRO A 131 -6.67 -6.53 -5.26
C PRO A 131 -6.00 -7.66 -4.47
N THR A 132 -5.04 -7.33 -3.61
CA THR A 132 -4.34 -8.29 -2.75
C THR A 132 -5.28 -8.89 -1.69
N GLY A 133 -6.06 -8.06 -0.99
CA GLY A 133 -7.01 -8.55 0.02
C GLY A 133 -8.15 -9.39 -0.59
N ILE A 134 -8.62 -9.02 -1.78
CA ILE A 134 -9.61 -9.80 -2.53
C ILE A 134 -9.02 -11.16 -2.93
N ALA A 135 -7.79 -11.19 -3.47
CA ALA A 135 -7.11 -12.43 -3.82
C ALA A 135 -6.86 -13.34 -2.60
N ALA A 136 -6.60 -12.73 -1.43
CA ALA A 136 -6.41 -13.42 -0.16
C ALA A 136 -7.73 -13.81 0.54
N ASN A 137 -8.90 -13.52 -0.06
CA ASN A 137 -10.22 -13.70 0.56
C ASN A 137 -10.32 -13.06 1.96
N SER A 138 -9.74 -11.88 2.14
CA SER A 138 -9.64 -11.18 3.43
C SER A 138 -10.98 -10.63 3.95
N GLY A 139 -12.11 -10.96 3.32
CA GLY A 139 -13.44 -10.56 3.76
C GLY A 139 -13.82 -9.14 3.32
N TYR A 140 -14.81 -8.58 4.00
CA TYR A 140 -15.34 -7.25 3.68
C TYR A 140 -14.40 -6.16 4.18
N GLY A 141 -14.23 -5.11 3.39
CA GLY A 141 -13.51 -3.89 3.77
C GLY A 141 -14.42 -2.65 3.72
N GLN A 142 -13.81 -1.46 3.64
CA GLN A 142 -14.52 -0.20 3.53
C GLN A 142 -13.77 0.82 2.67
N SER A 143 -14.51 1.67 1.96
CA SER A 143 -13.92 2.69 1.08
C SER A 143 -13.29 3.86 1.87
N PRO A 144 -12.30 4.56 1.28
CA PRO A 144 -11.64 5.70 1.91
C PRO A 144 -12.58 6.79 2.42
N ASP A 145 -13.61 7.14 1.63
CA ASP A 145 -14.57 8.20 1.96
C ASP A 145 -15.45 7.84 3.16
N VAL A 146 -15.89 6.58 3.26
CA VAL A 146 -16.64 6.09 4.40
C VAL A 146 -15.76 6.03 5.65
N LEU A 147 -14.50 5.60 5.53
CA LEU A 147 -13.54 5.61 6.64
C LEU A 147 -13.26 7.03 7.16
N VAL A 148 -13.06 8.00 6.27
CA VAL A 148 -12.91 9.42 6.65
C VAL A 148 -14.15 9.91 7.40
N ASN A 149 -15.34 9.56 6.92
CA ASN A 149 -16.59 9.89 7.60
C ASN A 149 -16.68 9.22 8.99
N TYR A 150 -16.37 7.93 9.11
CA TYR A 150 -16.38 7.20 10.37
C TYR A 150 -15.37 7.75 11.39
N ILE A 151 -14.16 8.11 10.96
CA ILE A 151 -13.18 8.82 11.81
C ILE A 151 -13.77 10.13 12.32
N GLY A 152 -14.42 10.91 11.46
CA GLY A 152 -15.12 12.14 11.84
C GLY A 152 -16.26 11.91 12.85
N GLN A 153 -17.03 10.84 12.68
CA GLN A 153 -18.09 10.46 13.62
C GLN A 153 -17.55 10.06 14.99
N VAL A 154 -16.45 9.31 15.05
CA VAL A 154 -15.79 8.94 16.31
C VAL A 154 -15.24 10.16 17.02
N LYS A 155 -14.51 11.03 16.30
CA LYS A 155 -14.03 12.32 16.85
C LYS A 155 -15.18 13.16 17.42
N SER A 156 -16.31 13.20 16.71
CA SER A 156 -17.51 13.91 17.17
C SER A 156 -18.14 13.23 18.40
N ALA A 157 -18.17 11.91 18.46
CA ALA A 157 -18.76 11.15 19.56
C ALA A 157 -18.00 11.30 20.87
N ILE A 158 -16.67 11.50 20.82
CA ILE A 158 -15.84 11.69 22.02
C ILE A 158 -15.67 13.16 22.42
N SER A 159 -16.01 14.09 21.53
CA SER A 159 -15.89 15.53 21.80
C SER A 159 -16.74 15.94 23.00
N GLY A 160 -16.14 16.67 23.95
CA GLY A 160 -16.82 17.11 25.18
C GLY A 160 -17.08 15.99 26.21
N THR A 161 -16.54 14.79 26.00
CA THR A 161 -16.62 13.66 26.95
C THR A 161 -15.30 13.45 27.70
N VAL A 162 -15.24 12.44 28.59
CA VAL A 162 -13.99 12.04 29.27
C VAL A 162 -12.91 11.49 28.32
N LEU A 163 -13.26 11.13 27.07
CA LEU A 163 -12.30 10.76 26.03
C LEU A 163 -11.90 11.94 25.12
N SER A 164 -12.36 13.16 25.40
CA SER A 164 -12.00 14.33 24.61
C SER A 164 -10.47 14.50 24.54
N GLY A 165 -9.95 14.61 23.32
CA GLY A 165 -8.51 14.77 23.06
C GLY A 165 -7.72 13.47 22.95
N LYS A 166 -8.34 12.29 23.13
CA LYS A 166 -7.69 11.02 22.77
C LYS A 166 -7.51 10.95 21.25
N PRO A 167 -6.35 10.51 20.74
CA PRO A 167 -6.08 10.48 19.31
C PRO A 167 -6.94 9.40 18.62
N VAL A 168 -7.49 9.74 17.45
CA VAL A 168 -8.32 8.84 16.64
C VAL A 168 -7.61 8.55 15.33
N GLY A 169 -7.30 7.27 15.09
CA GLY A 169 -6.57 6.80 13.92
C GLY A 169 -7.35 5.77 13.12
N HIS A 170 -6.71 5.26 12.09
CA HIS A 170 -7.14 4.09 11.33
C HIS A 170 -6.02 3.05 11.38
N VAL A 171 -6.37 1.77 11.21
CA VAL A 171 -5.40 0.67 11.16
C VAL A 171 -5.47 0.00 9.79
N ASP A 172 -4.35 -0.11 9.12
CA ASP A 172 -4.25 -0.79 7.82
C ASP A 172 -2.81 -1.24 7.52
N THR A 173 -2.63 -1.90 6.37
CA THR A 173 -1.34 -2.40 5.92
C THR A 173 -0.51 -1.31 5.22
N TRP A 174 0.80 -1.55 5.05
CA TRP A 174 1.68 -0.56 4.42
C TRP A 174 1.25 -0.21 3.00
N ASN A 175 0.84 -1.21 2.21
CA ASN A 175 0.44 -1.03 0.82
C ASN A 175 -0.83 -0.18 0.71
N SER A 176 -1.75 -0.31 1.67
CA SER A 176 -2.93 0.54 1.77
C SER A 176 -2.56 2.01 2.03
N TYR A 177 -1.61 2.28 2.93
CA TYR A 177 -1.21 3.65 3.23
C TYR A 177 -0.37 4.30 2.12
N THR A 178 0.48 3.53 1.45
CA THR A 178 1.30 4.06 0.34
C THR A 178 0.52 4.24 -0.96
N ASN A 179 -0.68 3.68 -1.06
CA ASN A 179 -1.58 3.96 -2.16
C ASN A 179 -2.19 5.37 -2.02
N SER A 180 -1.82 6.27 -2.92
CA SER A 180 -2.26 7.67 -2.88
C SER A 180 -3.78 7.86 -2.99
N SER A 181 -4.54 6.88 -3.50
CA SER A 181 -6.02 6.96 -3.48
C SER A 181 -6.58 6.99 -2.06
N ASN A 182 -5.81 6.50 -1.08
CA ASN A 182 -6.21 6.41 0.32
C ASN A 182 -5.68 7.59 1.16
N ALA A 183 -5.00 8.58 0.55
CA ALA A 183 -4.36 9.69 1.25
C ALA A 183 -5.33 10.50 2.13
N ALA A 184 -6.62 10.54 1.80
CA ALA A 184 -7.64 11.20 2.61
C ALA A 184 -7.81 10.55 3.99
N VAL A 185 -7.68 9.22 4.09
CA VAL A 185 -7.75 8.48 5.37
C VAL A 185 -6.55 8.84 6.24
N VAL A 186 -5.34 8.82 5.65
CA VAL A 186 -4.11 9.28 6.31
C VAL A 186 -4.27 10.71 6.80
N ALA A 187 -4.85 11.62 6.00
CA ALA A 187 -5.09 13.00 6.37
C ALA A 187 -6.09 13.16 7.52
N ALA A 188 -7.15 12.36 7.56
CA ALA A 188 -8.19 12.42 8.60
C ALA A 188 -7.76 11.85 9.96
N ALA A 189 -6.84 10.88 9.98
CA ALA A 189 -6.34 10.22 11.18
C ALA A 189 -5.38 11.10 12.02
N ASP A 190 -5.33 10.89 13.34
CA ASP A 190 -4.36 11.56 14.25
C ASP A 190 -3.08 10.73 14.43
N PHE A 191 -3.19 9.41 14.28
CA PHE A 191 -2.09 8.45 14.25
C PHE A 191 -2.32 7.42 13.13
N ILE A 192 -1.25 6.78 12.68
CA ILE A 192 -1.31 5.69 11.69
C ILE A 192 -1.08 4.37 12.42
N GLY A 193 -2.07 3.48 12.41
CA GLY A 193 -1.92 2.12 12.92
C GLY A 193 -1.45 1.20 11.80
N LEU A 194 -0.22 0.70 11.91
CA LEU A 194 0.38 -0.16 10.90
C LEU A 194 0.28 -1.62 11.32
N ASP A 195 -0.39 -2.40 10.48
CA ASP A 195 -0.34 -3.86 10.49
C ASP A 195 0.70 -4.30 9.44
N GLU A 196 1.80 -4.90 9.90
CA GLU A 196 2.93 -5.25 9.03
C GLU A 196 3.45 -6.65 9.33
N TYR A 197 3.33 -7.54 8.35
CA TYR A 197 3.68 -8.95 8.48
C TYR A 197 4.58 -9.39 7.32
N PRO A 198 5.92 -9.34 7.48
CA PRO A 198 6.85 -9.83 6.47
C PRO A 198 6.59 -11.27 6.06
N TYR A 199 6.02 -12.09 6.96
CA TYR A 199 5.58 -13.45 6.66
C TYR A 199 4.66 -13.54 5.43
N TYR A 200 3.74 -12.59 5.25
CA TYR A 200 2.78 -12.57 4.13
C TYR A 200 3.27 -11.82 2.88
N GLU A 201 4.47 -11.22 2.89
CA GLU A 201 5.12 -10.58 1.72
C GLU A 201 5.63 -11.62 0.70
N ASN A 202 4.75 -12.53 0.26
CA ASN A 202 5.13 -13.74 -0.48
C ASN A 202 5.58 -13.52 -1.93
N THR A 203 5.52 -12.27 -2.42
CA THR A 203 6.11 -11.83 -3.69
C THR A 203 7.54 -11.32 -3.54
N GLU A 204 8.03 -11.18 -2.30
CA GLU A 204 9.37 -10.71 -1.94
C GLU A 204 10.24 -11.84 -1.38
N GLN A 205 11.53 -11.58 -1.12
CA GLN A 205 12.40 -12.49 -0.38
C GLN A 205 12.06 -12.49 1.13
N ASN A 206 10.95 -13.11 1.50
CA ASN A 206 10.39 -13.08 2.85
C ASN A 206 10.96 -14.12 3.83
N SER A 207 12.21 -14.56 3.66
CA SER A 207 12.85 -15.46 4.64
C SER A 207 13.03 -14.78 6.00
N ILE A 208 13.11 -15.55 7.09
CA ILE A 208 13.33 -15.01 8.44
C ILE A 208 14.57 -14.11 8.53
N SER A 209 15.62 -14.42 7.76
CA SER A 209 16.86 -13.63 7.73
C SER A 209 16.69 -12.22 7.16
N ASN A 210 15.64 -12.00 6.35
CA ASN A 210 15.33 -10.72 5.72
C ASN A 210 14.08 -10.03 6.34
N ALA A 211 13.35 -10.72 7.20
CA ALA A 211 12.06 -10.27 7.72
C ALA A 211 12.12 -8.91 8.43
N ALA A 212 13.14 -8.66 9.24
CA ALA A 212 13.29 -7.38 9.93
C ALA A 212 13.56 -6.21 8.98
N THR A 213 14.36 -6.45 7.92
CA THR A 213 14.61 -5.44 6.87
C THR A 213 13.30 -5.12 6.16
N LEU A 214 12.54 -6.13 5.74
CA LEU A 214 11.24 -5.94 5.11
C LEU A 214 10.31 -5.12 6.00
N PHE A 215 10.16 -5.51 7.26
CA PHE A 215 9.33 -4.78 8.23
C PHE A 215 9.69 -3.30 8.30
N PHE A 216 10.98 -2.98 8.50
CA PHE A 216 11.39 -1.59 8.67
C PHE A 216 11.41 -0.80 7.35
N ASP A 217 11.60 -1.45 6.20
CA ASP A 217 11.43 -0.81 4.90
C ASP A 217 9.96 -0.40 4.68
N LYS A 218 9.00 -1.27 5.01
CA LYS A 218 7.56 -0.95 4.93
C LYS A 218 7.17 0.13 5.94
N TYR A 219 7.66 0.03 7.18
CA TYR A 219 7.52 1.09 8.18
C TYR A 219 7.99 2.45 7.63
N ASN A 220 9.18 2.49 7.01
CA ASN A 220 9.76 3.72 6.47
C ASN A 220 8.96 4.24 5.27
N ALA A 221 8.41 3.36 4.43
CA ALA A 221 7.52 3.76 3.34
C ALA A 221 6.26 4.44 3.88
N VAL A 222 5.64 3.88 4.93
CA VAL A 222 4.49 4.48 5.62
C VAL A 222 4.88 5.81 6.28
N ALA A 223 6.06 5.88 6.92
CA ALA A 223 6.58 7.13 7.48
C ALA A 223 6.73 8.24 6.43
N GLY A 224 7.09 7.89 5.20
CA GLY A 224 7.18 8.81 4.07
C GLY A 224 5.85 9.47 3.69
N VAL A 225 4.72 8.81 3.96
CA VAL A 225 3.37 9.32 3.62
C VAL A 225 2.56 9.75 4.85
N ALA A 226 2.98 9.40 6.07
CA ALA A 226 2.27 9.70 7.32
C ALA A 226 2.20 11.19 7.67
N GLY A 227 2.93 12.06 6.97
CA GLY A 227 2.90 13.51 7.20
C GLY A 227 3.38 13.92 8.60
N GLY A 228 4.31 13.16 9.18
CA GLY A 228 4.84 13.40 10.53
C GLY A 228 3.92 12.91 11.67
N LYS A 229 2.79 12.28 11.36
CA LYS A 229 1.92 11.66 12.36
C LYS A 229 2.62 10.45 12.99
N PRO A 230 2.38 10.17 14.29
CA PRO A 230 2.95 8.99 14.93
C PRO A 230 2.43 7.71 14.26
N ILE A 231 3.33 6.77 14.06
CA ILE A 231 3.01 5.41 13.59
C ILE A 231 3.04 4.49 14.81
N TRP A 232 1.97 3.74 15.00
CA TRP A 232 1.83 2.72 16.03
C TRP A 232 1.75 1.36 15.35
N ILE A 233 2.49 0.37 15.84
CA ILE A 233 2.43 -0.98 15.30
C ILE A 233 1.25 -1.68 15.95
N THR A 234 0.16 -1.82 15.22
CA THR A 234 -1.09 -2.38 15.75
C THR A 234 -1.15 -3.88 15.60
N GLU A 235 -0.45 -4.42 14.60
CA GLU A 235 -0.20 -5.84 14.47
C GLU A 235 1.14 -6.13 13.80
N THR A 236 1.84 -7.12 14.35
CA THR A 236 2.92 -7.81 13.67
C THR A 236 3.22 -9.10 14.43
N GLY A 237 3.85 -10.05 13.76
CA GLY A 237 4.26 -11.31 14.35
C GLY A 237 4.87 -12.24 13.32
N TRP A 238 5.39 -13.37 13.79
CA TRP A 238 5.83 -14.47 12.94
C TRP A 238 5.25 -15.77 13.48
N PRO A 239 4.67 -16.62 12.62
CA PRO A 239 3.95 -17.77 13.10
C PRO A 239 4.89 -18.85 13.65
N VAL A 240 4.47 -19.48 14.74
CA VAL A 240 5.20 -20.57 15.41
C VAL A 240 4.92 -21.93 14.79
N SER A 241 3.83 -22.07 14.04
CA SER A 241 3.47 -23.27 13.28
C SER A 241 2.47 -22.93 12.17
N GLY A 242 2.37 -23.78 11.14
CA GLY A 242 1.44 -23.60 10.03
C GLY A 242 2.07 -23.88 8.67
N PRO A 243 1.39 -23.53 7.57
CA PRO A 243 1.95 -23.62 6.21
C PRO A 243 3.13 -22.66 6.03
N THR A 244 4.02 -22.94 5.09
CA THR A 244 5.05 -21.97 4.67
C THR A 244 4.48 -21.00 3.64
N GLU A 245 4.80 -19.72 3.76
CA GLU A 245 4.47 -18.69 2.76
C GLU A 245 5.74 -18.28 2.00
N ASN A 246 5.88 -18.71 0.75
CA ASN A 246 7.11 -18.52 -0.04
C ASN A 246 8.38 -19.00 0.70
N LEU A 247 9.25 -18.08 1.17
CA LEU A 247 10.46 -18.39 1.95
C LEU A 247 10.25 -18.26 3.47
N ALA A 248 9.08 -17.78 3.90
CA ALA A 248 8.73 -17.59 5.30
C ALA A 248 8.26 -18.89 5.94
N VAL A 249 9.16 -19.56 6.65
CA VAL A 249 8.88 -20.82 7.36
C VAL A 249 8.39 -20.53 8.79
N PRO A 250 7.18 -20.97 9.19
CA PRO A 250 6.75 -20.90 10.59
C PRO A 250 7.56 -21.84 11.48
N SER A 251 8.04 -21.35 12.61
CA SER A 251 8.61 -22.16 13.68
C SER A 251 8.77 -21.32 14.94
N VAL A 252 8.89 -21.96 16.11
CA VAL A 252 9.22 -21.27 17.37
C VAL A 252 10.54 -20.51 17.23
N ASP A 253 11.58 -21.12 16.65
CA ASP A 253 12.90 -20.50 16.47
C ASP A 253 12.85 -19.26 15.56
N ASN A 254 12.07 -19.32 14.46
CA ASN A 254 11.91 -18.17 13.58
C ASN A 254 11.05 -17.08 14.23
N ALA A 255 10.04 -17.45 15.01
CA ALA A 255 9.24 -16.49 15.76
C ALA A 255 10.08 -15.76 16.82
N GLU A 256 10.97 -16.46 17.52
CA GLU A 256 11.94 -15.85 18.43
C GLU A 256 12.88 -14.90 17.68
N THR A 257 13.45 -15.36 16.57
CA THR A 257 14.36 -14.54 15.74
C THR A 257 13.68 -13.25 15.30
N TYR A 258 12.42 -13.33 14.86
CA TYR A 258 11.63 -12.17 14.46
C TYR A 258 11.33 -11.24 15.63
N TRP A 259 10.94 -11.78 16.79
CA TRP A 259 10.73 -11.01 18.02
C TRP A 259 12.00 -10.22 18.40
N LYS A 260 13.15 -10.89 18.49
CA LYS A 260 14.43 -10.26 18.88
C LYS A 260 14.83 -9.16 17.90
N ALA A 261 14.54 -9.32 16.61
CA ALA A 261 14.91 -8.35 15.59
C ALA A 261 13.94 -7.16 15.47
N VAL A 262 12.63 -7.40 15.62
CA VAL A 262 11.58 -6.40 15.39
C VAL A 262 11.02 -5.84 16.69
N ALA A 263 10.50 -6.68 17.59
CA ALA A 263 9.89 -6.21 18.83
C ALA A 263 10.89 -5.43 19.70
N CYS A 264 12.13 -5.92 19.81
CA CYS A 264 13.16 -5.24 20.59
C CYS A 264 13.62 -3.91 19.97
N GLU A 265 13.62 -3.81 18.64
CA GLU A 265 13.93 -2.53 17.98
C GLU A 265 12.78 -1.54 18.14
N LEU A 266 11.52 -1.98 18.05
CA LEU A 266 10.35 -1.14 18.36
C LEU A 266 10.38 -0.65 19.82
N ILE A 267 10.77 -1.53 20.76
CA ILE A 267 10.99 -1.19 22.17
C ILE A 267 12.07 -0.11 22.31
N ASN A 268 13.22 -0.27 21.66
CA ASN A 268 14.32 0.68 21.69
C ASN A 268 13.93 2.04 21.12
N ARG A 269 13.12 2.04 20.07
CA ARG A 269 12.58 3.25 19.41
C ARG A 269 11.40 3.86 20.16
N ASN A 270 10.95 3.25 21.26
CA ASN A 270 9.77 3.64 22.04
C ASN A 270 8.52 3.82 21.17
N ILE A 271 8.29 2.89 20.24
CA ILE A 271 7.11 2.87 19.36
C ILE A 271 5.98 2.05 20.01
N PRO A 272 4.75 2.57 20.13
CA PRO A 272 3.62 1.80 20.62
C PRO A 272 3.40 0.55 19.77
N THR A 273 3.27 -0.61 20.42
CA THR A 273 3.26 -1.91 19.73
C THR A 273 2.27 -2.89 20.36
N TRP A 274 1.41 -3.49 19.54
CA TRP A 274 0.55 -4.62 19.92
C TRP A 274 0.93 -5.84 19.09
N TRP A 275 1.52 -6.83 19.74
CA TRP A 275 1.99 -8.05 19.08
C TRP A 275 0.82 -9.00 18.82
N TYR A 276 0.82 -9.60 17.64
CA TYR A 276 -0.18 -10.59 17.25
C TYR A 276 0.42 -11.99 17.44
N ILE A 277 -0.07 -12.81 18.37
CA ILE A 277 -1.14 -12.60 19.37
C ILE A 277 -0.77 -13.35 20.65
N LEU A 278 -1.34 -13.00 21.82
CA LEU A 278 -1.00 -13.66 23.08
C LEU A 278 -1.20 -15.18 23.00
N GLN A 279 -2.34 -15.62 22.48
CA GLN A 279 -2.70 -17.02 22.30
C GLN A 279 -3.70 -17.17 21.15
N ASP A 280 -3.63 -18.30 20.46
CA ASP A 280 -4.59 -18.67 19.42
C ASP A 280 -4.69 -20.20 19.27
N SER A 281 -5.67 -20.62 18.47
CA SER A 281 -5.82 -21.99 17.98
C SER A 281 -5.87 -22.04 16.44
N ALA A 282 -5.40 -20.98 15.79
CA ALA A 282 -5.45 -20.78 14.35
C ALA A 282 -4.33 -21.53 13.60
N SER A 283 -4.46 -21.59 12.27
CA SER A 283 -3.40 -22.04 11.37
C SER A 283 -3.25 -21.05 10.20
N PRO A 284 -2.07 -20.43 10.01
CA PRO A 284 -0.90 -20.50 10.90
C PRO A 284 -1.20 -19.95 12.32
N SER A 285 -0.46 -20.43 13.31
CA SER A 285 -0.55 -19.98 14.71
C SER A 285 0.53 -18.94 14.97
N PHE A 286 0.15 -17.81 15.55
CA PHE A 286 1.01 -16.72 16.01
C PHE A 286 1.09 -16.66 17.54
N GLY A 287 0.27 -17.45 18.25
CA GLY A 287 0.15 -17.44 19.71
C GLY A 287 1.51 -17.57 20.43
N VAL A 288 1.83 -16.60 21.29
CA VAL A 288 3.08 -16.54 22.06
C VAL A 288 3.11 -17.52 23.23
N LEU A 289 1.96 -17.84 23.83
CA LEU A 289 1.89 -18.70 25.01
C LEU A 289 2.02 -20.19 24.71
N ALA A 290 2.86 -20.89 25.47
CA ALA A 290 2.92 -22.34 25.49
C ALA A 290 1.91 -22.94 26.48
N SER A 291 1.91 -22.42 27.72
CA SER A 291 1.06 -22.88 28.83
C SER A 291 1.09 -21.86 29.96
N GLY A 292 -0.07 -21.46 30.51
CA GLY A 292 -0.12 -20.47 31.59
C GLY A 292 0.57 -19.17 31.20
N GLU A 293 1.56 -18.74 31.99
CA GLU A 293 2.39 -17.53 31.76
C GLU A 293 3.71 -17.83 31.03
N GLN A 294 3.96 -19.09 30.62
CA GLN A 294 5.20 -19.49 29.95
C GLN A 294 5.11 -19.20 28.43
N PRO A 295 5.98 -18.34 27.88
CA PRO A 295 6.04 -18.12 26.45
C PRO A 295 6.70 -19.30 25.71
N LYS A 296 6.38 -19.46 24.42
CA LYS A 296 6.98 -20.48 23.53
C LYS A 296 8.45 -20.19 23.22
N TYR A 297 8.87 -18.94 23.33
CA TYR A 297 10.22 -18.46 23.04
C TYR A 297 10.62 -17.32 23.98
N ASP A 298 11.92 -17.03 24.10
CA ASP A 298 12.41 -15.99 25.00
C ASP A 298 12.03 -14.59 24.49
N LEU A 299 11.28 -13.85 25.30
CA LEU A 299 10.80 -12.50 24.96
C LEU A 299 11.74 -11.39 25.45
N SER A 300 12.85 -11.72 26.11
CA SER A 300 13.81 -10.74 26.59
C SER A 300 14.48 -9.98 25.43
N CYS A 301 14.79 -8.69 25.64
CA CYS A 301 15.57 -7.95 24.66
C CYS A 301 17.05 -7.92 25.05
N PRO A 302 17.98 -8.18 24.12
CA PRO A 302 19.41 -8.04 24.39
C PRO A 302 19.69 -6.63 24.91
N SER A 303 20.39 -6.51 26.03
CA SER A 303 20.81 -5.21 26.53
C SER A 303 21.79 -4.62 25.52
N VAL A 304 21.42 -3.47 24.93
CA VAL A 304 22.36 -2.72 24.09
C VAL A 304 23.50 -2.28 24.99
N ALA A 305 24.67 -2.87 24.82
CA ALA A 305 25.90 -2.34 25.38
C ALA A 305 26.10 -0.94 24.77
N THR A 306 25.80 0.09 25.56
CA THR A 306 26.14 1.46 25.24
C THR A 306 27.65 1.53 25.18
N SER A 307 28.20 1.47 23.97
CA SER A 307 29.64 1.57 23.72
C SER A 307 30.09 3.00 24.01
N SER A 308 30.31 3.27 25.30
CA SER A 308 31.08 4.43 25.77
C SER A 308 32.56 4.12 25.50
N SER A 309 33.25 5.09 24.93
CA SER A 309 34.61 4.99 24.41
C SER A 309 35.62 4.46 25.44
N ALA A 310 36.32 3.37 25.10
CA ALA A 310 37.63 3.05 25.66
C ALA A 310 38.46 2.27 24.63
N ALA A 311 39.68 2.77 24.38
CA ALA A 311 40.69 2.21 23.49
C ALA A 311 41.25 0.86 24.02
N PRO A 312 41.95 0.06 23.18
CA PRO A 312 42.03 -1.38 23.34
C PRO A 312 43.15 -1.83 24.27
N THR A 313 42.93 -2.94 24.97
CA THR A 313 44.00 -3.79 25.48
C THR A 313 43.79 -5.23 25.04
N SER A 314 44.77 -5.70 24.29
CA SER A 314 44.96 -7.02 23.71
C SER A 314 44.96 -8.17 24.72
N SER A 315 44.34 -9.28 24.36
CA SER A 315 44.91 -10.63 24.55
C SER A 315 44.28 -11.62 23.59
N VAL A 316 45.13 -12.14 22.71
CA VAL A 316 44.91 -13.23 21.76
C VAL A 316 44.58 -14.55 22.45
N ALA A 317 43.65 -15.31 21.87
CA ALA A 317 43.68 -16.78 21.90
C ALA A 317 43.07 -17.32 20.60
N SER A 318 43.93 -17.92 19.79
CA SER A 318 43.65 -18.57 18.52
C SER A 318 42.77 -19.82 18.69
N ALA A 319 41.83 -20.01 17.76
CA ALA A 319 41.39 -21.35 17.36
C ALA A 319 41.12 -21.35 15.85
N THR A 320 42.01 -22.07 15.18
CA THR A 320 42.11 -22.34 13.75
C THR A 320 40.97 -23.24 13.27
N MET A 321 40.36 -22.93 12.12
CA MET A 321 39.58 -23.88 11.31
C MET A 321 39.93 -23.71 9.83
N PRO A 322 39.94 -24.80 9.04
CA PRO A 322 40.68 -24.87 7.78
C PRO A 322 39.88 -24.37 6.57
N THR A 323 40.64 -23.81 5.65
CA THR A 323 40.29 -23.35 4.31
C THR A 323 40.01 -24.50 3.34
N SER A 324 38.87 -24.43 2.65
CA SER A 324 38.66 -25.08 1.34
C SER A 324 38.18 -23.99 0.38
N ALA A 325 39.12 -23.47 -0.41
CA ALA A 325 38.88 -22.47 -1.43
C ALA A 325 38.28 -23.11 -2.70
N ALA A 326 37.27 -22.47 -3.26
CA ALA A 326 36.95 -22.56 -4.68
C ALA A 326 37.12 -21.16 -5.29
N SER A 327 37.99 -21.11 -6.30
CA SER A 327 38.51 -19.90 -6.94
C SER A 327 37.46 -19.07 -7.66
N SER A 328 37.53 -17.75 -7.50
CA SER A 328 36.97 -16.77 -8.43
C SER A 328 38.07 -15.81 -8.87
N THR A 329 38.44 -15.91 -10.14
CA THR A 329 39.37 -15.04 -10.86
C THR A 329 38.83 -13.62 -10.95
N THR A 330 39.55 -12.64 -10.38
CA THR A 330 39.35 -11.22 -10.59
C THR A 330 40.14 -10.75 -11.82
N LEU A 331 39.44 -10.25 -12.84
CA LEU A 331 40.03 -9.49 -13.94
C LEU A 331 39.91 -8.00 -13.63
N ALA A 332 41.06 -7.33 -13.51
CA ALA A 332 41.17 -5.88 -13.40
C ALA A 332 41.05 -5.23 -14.80
N ILE A 333 40.29 -4.14 -14.91
CA ILE A 333 40.31 -3.28 -16.10
C ILE A 333 40.61 -1.85 -15.64
N SER A 334 41.67 -1.28 -16.20
CA SER A 334 42.16 0.08 -15.96
C SER A 334 41.42 1.09 -16.85
N ASN A 335 40.92 2.19 -16.27
CA ASN A 335 40.38 3.31 -17.04
C ASN A 335 41.50 4.23 -17.54
N ALA A 336 41.57 4.45 -18.85
CA ALA A 336 42.36 5.52 -19.47
C ALA A 336 41.43 6.50 -20.19
N VAL A 337 41.57 7.79 -19.90
CA VAL A 337 40.83 8.90 -20.53
C VAL A 337 41.62 9.41 -21.75
N PRO A 338 41.03 9.54 -22.95
CA PRO A 338 41.65 10.30 -24.04
C PRO A 338 41.11 11.73 -24.09
N THR A 339 42.04 12.68 -24.09
CA THR A 339 41.86 14.10 -24.44
C THR A 339 41.63 14.25 -25.96
N GLY A 340 40.56 14.92 -26.39
CA GLY A 340 40.32 15.17 -27.83
C GLY A 340 39.30 16.28 -28.14
N GLY A 341 39.84 17.46 -28.49
CA GLY A 341 39.34 18.51 -29.41
C GLY A 341 37.86 18.73 -29.69
N VAL A 342 37.40 19.97 -29.43
CA VAL A 342 36.14 20.56 -29.93
C VAL A 342 36.36 21.17 -31.33
N PRO A 343 35.52 20.93 -32.35
CA PRO A 343 35.46 21.76 -33.53
C PRO A 343 34.43 22.89 -33.37
N SER A 344 34.86 24.11 -33.72
CA SER A 344 34.04 25.32 -33.78
C SER A 344 33.21 25.38 -35.07
N SER A 345 31.98 25.87 -34.99
CA SER A 345 31.35 26.60 -36.10
C SER A 345 30.38 27.66 -35.59
N SER A 346 30.62 28.87 -36.09
CA SER A 346 30.05 30.19 -35.82
C SER A 346 28.62 30.41 -36.34
N GLY A 347 27.82 31.22 -35.64
CA GLY A 347 26.58 31.78 -36.20
C GLY A 347 25.80 32.72 -35.26
N ALA A 348 26.21 34.00 -35.24
CA ALA A 348 25.48 35.25 -34.96
C ALA A 348 24.52 35.40 -33.75
N ALA A 349 24.82 36.45 -32.97
CA ALA A 349 24.11 36.93 -31.79
C ALA A 349 22.85 37.75 -32.09
N SER A 350 21.94 37.79 -31.11
CA SER A 350 21.17 38.98 -30.76
C SER A 350 20.97 39.06 -29.24
N ASN A 351 21.46 40.17 -28.67
CA ASN A 351 21.42 40.50 -27.25
C ASN A 351 20.01 40.85 -26.77
N SER A 352 19.65 40.37 -25.58
CA SER A 352 18.84 41.12 -24.61
C SER A 352 19.27 40.69 -23.21
N ALA A 353 19.74 41.64 -22.41
CA ALA A 353 20.31 41.43 -21.09
C ALA A 353 19.23 41.51 -20.01
N VAL A 354 19.15 40.54 -19.08
CA VAL A 354 18.76 40.77 -17.66
C VAL A 354 19.28 39.64 -16.73
N SER A 355 19.91 40.06 -15.62
CA SER A 355 20.11 39.44 -14.29
C SER A 355 20.74 38.05 -14.12
N SER A 356 21.87 38.05 -13.43
CA SER A 356 22.57 36.93 -12.80
C SER A 356 21.79 36.29 -11.65
N ALA A 357 21.58 34.96 -11.72
CA ALA A 357 21.35 34.12 -10.55
C ALA A 357 22.12 32.80 -10.74
N ALA A 358 22.81 32.34 -9.70
CA ALA A 358 23.44 31.02 -9.68
C ALA A 358 22.35 29.94 -9.75
N GLY A 359 22.52 28.95 -10.63
CA GLY A 359 21.57 27.87 -10.83
C GLY A 359 22.27 26.53 -11.03
N THR A 360 21.69 25.49 -10.45
CA THR A 360 22.10 24.10 -10.63
C THR A 360 21.39 23.52 -11.85
N THR A 361 22.12 22.95 -12.80
CA THR A 361 21.53 22.27 -13.95
C THR A 361 22.00 20.82 -13.99
N VAL A 362 21.04 19.89 -14.14
CA VAL A 362 21.31 18.46 -14.28
C VAL A 362 21.26 18.13 -15.76
N LEU A 363 22.34 17.59 -16.31
CA LEU A 363 22.43 17.21 -17.73
C LEU A 363 22.67 15.71 -17.84
N PRO A 364 21.89 14.98 -18.65
CA PRO A 364 22.20 13.59 -18.98
C PRO A 364 23.37 13.55 -19.96
N VAL A 365 24.43 12.82 -19.61
CA VAL A 365 25.54 12.53 -20.53
C VAL A 365 25.56 11.04 -20.82
N THR A 366 25.40 10.70 -22.10
CA THR A 366 25.48 9.32 -22.59
C THR A 366 26.89 9.07 -23.12
N THR A 367 27.64 8.16 -22.50
CA THR A 367 28.96 7.74 -23.01
C THR A 367 28.88 6.44 -23.81
N LYS A 368 29.80 6.31 -24.78
CA LYS A 368 29.82 5.25 -25.81
C LYS A 368 29.88 3.84 -25.21
N ALA A 369 29.08 2.94 -25.80
CA ALA A 369 28.84 1.57 -25.36
C ALA A 369 30.07 0.66 -25.41
N ALA A 370 30.17 -0.25 -24.44
CA ALA A 370 31.00 -1.45 -24.52
C ALA A 370 30.15 -2.60 -25.08
N THR A 371 30.70 -3.35 -26.04
CA THR A 371 30.04 -4.47 -26.70
C THR A 371 30.71 -5.77 -26.26
N SER A 372 29.92 -6.72 -25.76
CA SER A 372 30.39 -8.09 -25.47
C SER A 372 29.42 -9.10 -26.06
N VAL A 373 29.95 -10.21 -26.58
CA VAL A 373 29.20 -11.30 -27.20
C VAL A 373 29.02 -12.41 -26.16
N ALA A 374 27.78 -12.84 -25.92
CA ALA A 374 27.49 -13.99 -25.04
C ALA A 374 27.63 -15.33 -25.81
N ASP A 375 27.83 -16.44 -25.10
CA ASP A 375 28.14 -17.79 -25.66
C ASP A 375 27.07 -18.36 -26.62
N ASN A 376 25.90 -17.75 -26.67
CA ASN A 376 24.79 -18.05 -27.56
C ASN A 376 24.73 -17.14 -28.82
N GLY A 377 25.77 -16.32 -29.06
CA GLY A 377 25.93 -15.53 -30.28
C GLY A 377 25.15 -14.22 -30.32
N GLU A 378 24.43 -13.87 -29.24
CA GLU A 378 23.75 -12.58 -29.14
C GLU A 378 24.72 -11.45 -28.72
N THR A 379 24.61 -10.32 -29.42
CA THR A 379 25.42 -9.12 -29.17
C THR A 379 24.69 -8.22 -28.18
N VAL A 380 25.20 -8.09 -26.96
CA VAL A 380 24.62 -7.19 -25.94
C VAL A 380 25.37 -5.86 -25.96
N THR A 381 24.63 -4.77 -26.16
CA THR A 381 25.16 -3.40 -26.13
C THR A 381 24.67 -2.74 -24.86
N LEU A 382 25.58 -2.45 -23.93
CA LEU A 382 25.24 -1.81 -22.65
C LEU A 382 25.38 -0.29 -22.78
N TYR A 383 24.32 0.44 -22.43
CA TYR A 383 24.33 1.89 -22.27
C TYR A 383 24.39 2.23 -20.79
N SER A 384 25.32 3.10 -20.39
CA SER A 384 25.38 3.67 -19.05
C SER A 384 25.03 5.15 -19.14
N THR A 385 23.97 5.55 -18.43
CA THR A 385 23.56 6.96 -18.30
C THR A 385 23.99 7.44 -16.93
N THR A 386 24.89 8.42 -16.88
CA THR A 386 25.29 9.06 -15.62
C THR A 386 24.65 10.44 -15.54
N LEU A 387 23.97 10.73 -14.43
CA LEU A 387 23.47 12.07 -14.13
C LEU A 387 24.61 12.90 -13.53
N ILE A 388 24.97 13.99 -14.19
CA ILE A 388 25.98 14.93 -13.68
C ILE A 388 25.27 16.22 -13.28
N THR A 389 25.48 16.62 -12.04
CA THR A 389 25.06 17.93 -11.53
C THR A 389 26.16 18.94 -11.85
N VAL A 390 25.87 19.95 -12.68
CA VAL A 390 26.81 21.03 -12.98
C VAL A 390 26.36 22.29 -12.27
N THR A 391 27.21 22.81 -11.40
CA THR A 391 27.03 24.10 -10.72
C THR A 391 27.90 25.14 -11.42
N ASN A 392 27.29 26.15 -12.03
CA ASN A 392 28.01 27.27 -12.64
C ASN A 392 28.37 28.31 -11.57
N CYS A 393 29.65 28.36 -11.16
CA CYS A 393 30.20 29.50 -10.40
C CYS A 393 30.36 30.69 -11.40
N GLY A 394 29.88 31.88 -11.02
CA GLY A 394 29.97 33.10 -11.85
C GLY A 394 31.42 33.51 -12.19
N SER A 395 31.58 34.60 -12.94
CA SER A 395 32.80 34.98 -13.70
C SER A 395 34.14 35.13 -12.96
N THR A 396 34.25 34.83 -11.67
CA THR A 396 35.50 34.86 -10.90
C THR A 396 35.63 33.63 -10.01
N VAL A 397 36.75 32.92 -10.14
CA VAL A 397 37.06 31.59 -9.55
C VAL A 397 37.34 31.63 -8.02
N SER A 398 36.91 32.68 -7.32
CA SER A 398 37.30 32.93 -5.93
C SER A 398 36.26 32.60 -4.85
N ASP A 399 35.02 32.22 -5.22
CA ASP A 399 33.91 32.00 -4.27
C ASP A 399 33.34 30.57 -4.22
N CYS A 400 34.00 29.58 -4.83
CA CYS A 400 33.51 28.19 -4.78
C CYS A 400 34.05 27.52 -3.47
N PRO A 401 33.20 27.09 -2.52
CA PRO A 401 33.64 26.57 -1.22
C PRO A 401 34.41 25.24 -1.34
N THR A 402 35.62 25.19 -0.78
CA THR A 402 36.46 23.99 -0.73
C THR A 402 35.94 22.98 0.28
N GLY A 403 35.57 21.77 -0.16
CA GLY A 403 35.30 20.65 0.75
C GLY A 403 34.23 19.62 0.37
N MET A 404 33.79 19.50 -0.88
CA MET A 404 32.88 18.41 -1.28
C MET A 404 33.64 17.27 -1.96
N SER A 405 33.73 16.14 -1.26
CA SER A 405 34.15 14.85 -1.81
C SER A 405 33.02 14.28 -2.67
N THR A 406 33.31 13.95 -3.93
CA THR A 406 32.40 13.23 -4.83
C THR A 406 32.21 11.80 -4.33
N ALA A 407 31.04 11.50 -3.77
CA ALA A 407 30.61 10.12 -3.54
C ALA A 407 29.98 9.59 -4.83
N ILE A 408 30.71 8.73 -5.55
CA ILE A 408 30.15 7.97 -6.69
C ILE A 408 29.49 6.72 -6.10
N SER A 409 28.17 6.76 -5.91
CA SER A 409 27.38 5.56 -5.59
C SER A 409 26.97 4.89 -6.90
N ALA A 410 27.76 3.92 -7.37
CA ALA A 410 27.40 3.07 -8.49
C ALA A 410 26.52 1.92 -7.97
N LYS A 411 25.20 2.06 -8.09
CA LYS A 411 24.27 0.91 -8.02
C LYS A 411 24.05 0.39 -9.46
N PRO A 412 24.38 -0.87 -9.79
CA PRO A 412 24.03 -1.43 -11.08
C PRO A 412 22.51 -1.65 -11.12
N SER A 413 21.79 -0.84 -11.90
CA SER A 413 20.42 -1.15 -12.31
C SER A 413 20.48 -2.09 -13.50
N VAL A 414 20.13 -3.36 -13.28
CA VAL A 414 19.91 -4.32 -14.36
C VAL A 414 18.46 -4.14 -14.82
N THR A 415 18.25 -3.29 -15.82
CA THR A 415 16.97 -3.27 -16.54
C THR A 415 16.99 -4.41 -17.55
N SER A 416 16.26 -5.48 -17.27
CA SER A 416 15.90 -6.47 -18.29
C SER A 416 15.12 -5.74 -19.38
N ALA A 417 15.71 -5.59 -20.57
CA ALA A 417 15.00 -5.11 -21.73
C ALA A 417 13.93 -6.14 -22.09
N ALA A 418 12.66 -5.79 -21.87
CA ALA A 418 11.54 -6.53 -22.40
C ALA A 418 11.74 -6.72 -23.91
N ALA A 419 11.53 -7.96 -24.37
CA ALA A 419 11.78 -8.41 -25.73
C ALA A 419 11.25 -7.42 -26.78
N SER A 420 12.18 -6.77 -27.48
CA SER A 420 11.89 -5.99 -28.67
C SER A 420 11.52 -6.96 -29.79
N THR A 421 10.23 -7.12 -30.06
CA THR A 421 9.77 -7.84 -31.25
C THR A 421 10.15 -7.04 -32.49
N VAL A 422 10.95 -7.67 -33.35
CA VAL A 422 11.32 -7.19 -34.68
C VAL A 422 10.05 -6.99 -35.50
N VAL A 423 9.74 -5.75 -35.86
CA VAL A 423 8.69 -5.43 -36.83
C VAL A 423 9.24 -5.74 -38.23
N PRO A 424 8.58 -6.59 -39.04
CA PRO A 424 8.95 -6.75 -40.44
C PRO A 424 8.68 -5.44 -41.17
N THR A 425 9.71 -4.92 -41.84
CA THR A 425 9.59 -3.82 -42.78
C THR A 425 8.67 -4.21 -43.94
N GLY A 426 7.51 -3.56 -44.05
CA GLY A 426 6.71 -3.54 -45.27
C GLY A 426 5.20 -3.64 -45.09
N ALA A 427 4.54 -2.57 -44.63
CA ALA A 427 3.15 -2.26 -44.97
C ALA A 427 2.85 -0.77 -44.65
N PRO A 428 1.99 -0.06 -45.40
CA PRO A 428 1.69 1.35 -45.16
C PRO A 428 1.02 1.56 -43.81
N VAL A 429 1.47 2.58 -43.06
CA VAL A 429 0.85 2.99 -41.79
C VAL A 429 -0.57 3.48 -42.07
N ALA A 430 -1.57 2.76 -41.59
CA ALA A 430 -2.96 3.21 -41.63
C ALA A 430 -3.14 4.37 -40.63
N SER A 431 -3.81 5.43 -41.07
CA SER A 431 -4.00 6.72 -40.39
C SER A 431 -5.00 6.71 -39.22
N GLY A 432 -4.98 5.69 -38.35
CA GLY A 432 -5.93 5.51 -37.25
C GLY A 432 -5.30 5.57 -35.86
N CYS A 433 -6.10 5.95 -34.86
CA CYS A 433 -5.75 5.83 -33.44
C CYS A 433 -5.38 4.39 -33.06
N PRO A 434 -4.21 4.15 -32.44
CA PRO A 434 -3.86 2.82 -31.98
C PRO A 434 -4.79 2.32 -30.86
N ALA A 435 -4.89 0.99 -30.74
CA ALA A 435 -5.64 0.30 -29.68
C ALA A 435 -4.86 0.33 -28.36
N ASP A 436 -4.64 1.53 -27.82
CA ASP A 436 -4.00 1.79 -26.55
C ASP A 436 -4.60 3.05 -25.91
N ILE A 437 -4.16 3.39 -24.70
CA ILE A 437 -4.52 4.64 -24.01
C ILE A 437 -3.37 5.64 -23.93
N ASN A 438 -2.40 5.57 -24.85
CA ASN A 438 -1.26 6.49 -24.88
C ASN A 438 -1.71 7.89 -25.35
N GLY A 439 -2.09 8.77 -24.42
CA GLY A 439 -2.54 10.12 -24.72
C GLY A 439 -3.70 10.57 -23.83
N ALA A 440 -4.50 11.53 -24.30
CA ALA A 440 -5.68 11.97 -23.56
C ALA A 440 -6.81 10.94 -23.71
N TYR A 441 -7.20 10.29 -22.61
CA TYR A 441 -8.28 9.32 -22.59
C TYR A 441 -9.29 9.62 -21.47
N GLN A 442 -10.46 8.99 -21.58
CA GLN A 442 -11.53 8.98 -20.59
C GLN A 442 -11.78 7.54 -20.17
N TYR A 443 -11.97 7.36 -18.87
CA TYR A 443 -12.44 6.12 -18.26
C TYR A 443 -13.95 6.27 -17.94
N PRO A 444 -14.68 5.17 -17.71
CA PRO A 444 -16.11 5.27 -17.44
C PRO A 444 -16.38 5.88 -16.06
N HIS A 445 -17.34 6.80 -16.00
CA HIS A 445 -17.85 7.40 -14.75
C HIS A 445 -19.11 6.70 -14.22
N LEU A 446 -19.62 5.72 -14.96
CA LEU A 446 -20.71 4.84 -14.54
C LEU A 446 -20.51 3.48 -15.21
N ILE A 447 -20.67 2.40 -14.46
CA ILE A 447 -20.68 1.03 -14.98
C ILE A 447 -21.91 0.33 -14.40
N VAL A 448 -22.95 0.09 -15.21
CA VAL A 448 -24.21 -0.49 -14.73
C VAL A 448 -24.52 -1.78 -15.49
N PRO A 449 -24.56 -2.94 -14.81
CA PRO A 449 -25.05 -4.16 -15.41
C PRO A 449 -26.58 -4.11 -15.54
N VAL A 450 -27.08 -4.58 -16.68
CA VAL A 450 -28.51 -4.80 -16.91
C VAL A 450 -28.75 -6.26 -17.22
N ASP A 451 -29.65 -6.88 -16.45
CA ASP A 451 -29.87 -8.33 -16.46
C ASP A 451 -31.25 -8.65 -17.03
N SER A 452 -31.27 -9.30 -18.18
CA SER A 452 -32.49 -9.78 -18.85
C SER A 452 -33.31 -10.76 -18.01
N SER A 453 -32.67 -11.48 -17.06
CA SER A 453 -33.34 -12.40 -16.13
C SER A 453 -33.97 -11.67 -14.93
N ASN A 454 -33.53 -10.45 -14.63
CA ASN A 454 -34.04 -9.61 -13.53
C ASN A 454 -34.39 -8.20 -14.06
N PRO A 455 -35.39 -8.08 -14.95
CA PRO A 455 -35.47 -6.94 -15.83
C PRO A 455 -35.76 -5.60 -15.14
N ASN A 456 -36.32 -5.63 -13.93
CA ASN A 456 -36.65 -4.45 -13.13
C ASN A 456 -35.66 -4.16 -12.00
N LYS A 457 -34.56 -4.92 -11.88
CA LYS A 457 -33.55 -4.69 -10.84
C LYS A 457 -32.56 -3.64 -11.31
N ALA A 458 -32.43 -2.57 -10.54
CA ALA A 458 -31.33 -1.61 -10.67
C ALA A 458 -30.19 -2.10 -9.79
N TYR A 459 -29.03 -2.34 -10.39
CA TYR A 459 -27.86 -2.81 -9.65
C TYR A 459 -27.03 -1.66 -9.08
N GLY A 460 -27.27 -0.42 -9.53
CA GLY A 460 -26.39 0.71 -9.21
C GLY A 460 -25.08 0.62 -9.97
N THR A 461 -24.24 1.64 -9.82
CA THR A 461 -22.90 1.63 -10.39
C THR A 461 -22.06 0.52 -9.75
N GLN A 462 -21.25 -0.14 -10.57
CA GLN A 462 -20.29 -1.16 -10.18
C GLN A 462 -18.87 -0.70 -10.51
N TYR A 463 -17.89 -1.46 -10.07
CA TYR A 463 -16.50 -1.34 -10.54
C TYR A 463 -16.18 -2.32 -11.67
N ASN A 464 -16.94 -3.43 -11.76
CA ASN A 464 -16.73 -4.47 -12.74
C ASN A 464 -17.66 -4.31 -13.93
N GLY A 465 -17.12 -4.53 -15.13
CA GLY A 465 -17.92 -4.85 -16.30
C GLY A 465 -18.27 -6.33 -16.29
N THR A 466 -19.56 -6.65 -16.43
CA THR A 466 -20.06 -8.03 -16.54
C THR A 466 -20.77 -8.23 -17.87
N VAL A 467 -20.31 -9.18 -18.67
CA VAL A 467 -20.84 -9.48 -19.99
C VAL A 467 -21.07 -10.99 -20.07
N SER A 468 -22.34 -11.39 -20.06
CA SER A 468 -22.78 -12.78 -20.17
C SER A 468 -23.96 -12.89 -21.14
N PRO A 469 -24.43 -14.09 -21.52
CA PRO A 469 -25.62 -14.22 -22.36
C PRO A 469 -26.89 -13.59 -21.78
N LYS A 470 -26.90 -13.28 -20.48
CA LYS A 470 -28.04 -12.70 -19.76
C LYS A 470 -27.81 -11.26 -19.31
N ILE A 471 -26.54 -10.86 -19.14
CA ILE A 471 -26.14 -9.58 -18.57
C ILE A 471 -25.34 -8.80 -19.62
N SER A 472 -25.79 -7.60 -19.96
CA SER A 472 -24.97 -6.60 -20.63
C SER A 472 -24.53 -5.54 -19.61
N THR A 473 -23.44 -4.82 -19.91
CA THR A 473 -23.00 -3.69 -19.08
C THR A 473 -23.04 -2.40 -19.88
N ILE A 474 -23.61 -1.35 -19.28
CA ILE A 474 -23.66 0.00 -19.82
C ILE A 474 -22.59 0.86 -19.13
N PHE A 475 -21.77 1.53 -19.92
CA PHE A 475 -20.68 2.40 -19.48
C PHE A 475 -20.97 3.86 -19.86
N ASN A 476 -20.92 4.79 -18.91
CA ASN A 476 -20.98 6.23 -19.23
C ASN A 476 -19.60 6.85 -19.28
N PHE A 477 -19.36 7.71 -20.26
CA PHE A 477 -18.16 8.53 -20.35
C PHE A 477 -18.53 10.01 -20.41
N ASP A 478 -17.81 10.84 -19.67
CA ASP A 478 -17.90 12.28 -19.78
C ASP A 478 -16.81 12.77 -20.71
N ILE A 479 -17.18 13.20 -21.92
CA ILE A 479 -16.19 13.62 -22.92
C ILE A 479 -15.91 15.11 -22.74
N PRO A 480 -14.66 15.51 -22.44
CA PRO A 480 -14.33 16.92 -22.18
C PRO A 480 -14.63 17.82 -23.37
N ALA A 481 -15.02 19.07 -23.11
CA ALA A 481 -15.19 20.07 -24.16
C ALA A 481 -13.89 20.35 -24.94
N SER A 482 -12.73 20.13 -24.33
CA SER A 482 -11.41 20.23 -24.98
C SER A 482 -11.16 19.18 -26.07
N TYR A 483 -12.06 18.21 -26.23
CA TYR A 483 -11.99 17.23 -27.31
C TYR A 483 -12.69 17.73 -28.58
N ALA A 484 -13.21 18.95 -28.59
CA ALA A 484 -13.88 19.52 -29.76
C ALA A 484 -12.95 19.54 -30.99
N GLY A 485 -13.45 19.05 -32.12
CA GLY A 485 -12.71 18.96 -33.38
C GLY A 485 -11.71 17.79 -33.45
N LYS A 486 -11.62 16.94 -32.42
CA LYS A 486 -10.79 15.74 -32.40
C LYS A 486 -11.57 14.49 -32.84
N THR A 487 -10.84 13.44 -33.16
CA THR A 487 -11.35 12.08 -33.37
C THR A 487 -11.25 11.30 -32.06
N CYS A 488 -12.32 10.62 -31.67
CA CYS A 488 -12.33 9.75 -30.51
C CYS A 488 -12.36 8.29 -30.96
N SER A 489 -11.46 7.49 -30.40
CA SER A 489 -11.50 6.04 -30.50
C SER A 489 -12.08 5.41 -29.25
N THR A 490 -13.08 4.56 -29.41
CA THR A 490 -13.53 3.66 -28.33
C THR A 490 -12.67 2.41 -28.39
N VAL A 491 -11.97 2.09 -27.31
CA VAL A 491 -11.03 0.97 -27.25
C VAL A 491 -11.36 0.03 -26.10
N PHE A 492 -11.18 -1.27 -26.31
CA PHE A 492 -11.26 -2.28 -25.27
C PHE A 492 -9.91 -3.00 -25.14
N LEU A 493 -9.33 -2.95 -23.96
CA LEU A 493 -8.03 -3.51 -23.64
C LEU A 493 -8.22 -4.74 -22.77
N PHE A 494 -7.63 -5.87 -23.16
CA PHE A 494 -7.82 -7.16 -22.51
C PHE A 494 -6.49 -7.90 -22.38
N PRO A 495 -5.63 -7.49 -21.45
CA PRO A 495 -4.29 -8.04 -21.27
C PRO A 495 -4.30 -9.48 -20.75
N GLN A 496 -3.14 -10.11 -20.71
CA GLN A 496 -2.96 -11.39 -20.01
C GLN A 496 -3.03 -11.16 -18.50
N LEU A 497 -3.49 -12.15 -17.74
CA LEU A 497 -3.59 -12.05 -16.28
C LEU A 497 -2.23 -11.73 -15.62
N ASN A 498 -1.13 -12.24 -16.16
CA ASN A 498 0.23 -11.97 -15.66
C ASN A 498 0.75 -10.56 -15.99
N GLN A 499 0.01 -9.77 -16.76
CA GLN A 499 0.31 -8.36 -17.04
C GLN A 499 -0.46 -7.43 -16.10
N LEU A 500 -1.41 -7.96 -15.33
CA LEU A 500 -2.24 -7.19 -14.42
C LEU A 500 -1.64 -7.18 -13.02
N GLU A 501 -1.67 -6.01 -12.37
CA GLU A 501 -1.19 -5.84 -11.00
C GLU A 501 -2.33 -5.44 -10.05
N THR A 502 -3.18 -4.51 -10.50
CA THR A 502 -4.27 -3.94 -9.68
C THR A 502 -5.67 -4.32 -10.15
N SER A 503 -5.77 -5.16 -11.17
CA SER A 503 -7.04 -5.63 -11.72
C SER A 503 -7.01 -7.12 -12.03
N SER A 504 -8.18 -7.70 -12.27
CA SER A 504 -8.32 -9.09 -12.66
C SER A 504 -9.60 -9.27 -13.47
N TYR A 505 -9.73 -10.45 -14.09
CA TYR A 505 -10.96 -10.84 -14.77
C TYR A 505 -11.22 -12.35 -14.68
N SER A 506 -12.50 -12.71 -14.63
CA SER A 506 -12.99 -14.05 -14.96
C SER A 506 -13.36 -14.09 -16.44
N PHE A 507 -12.89 -15.08 -17.17
CA PHE A 507 -13.18 -15.23 -18.60
C PHE A 507 -13.28 -16.70 -18.99
N ASN A 508 -14.43 -17.10 -19.51
CA ASN A 508 -14.73 -18.48 -19.90
C ASN A 508 -14.04 -18.97 -21.18
N ASN A 509 -13.22 -18.12 -21.83
CA ASN A 509 -12.49 -18.45 -23.05
C ASN A 509 -13.38 -18.76 -24.26
N GLN A 510 -14.58 -18.16 -24.32
CA GLN A 510 -15.55 -18.35 -25.40
C GLN A 510 -16.10 -17.03 -25.91
N GLY A 511 -16.52 -17.02 -27.18
CA GLY A 511 -17.27 -15.92 -27.77
C GLY A 511 -16.54 -14.58 -27.76
N GLY A 512 -17.32 -13.51 -27.86
CA GLY A 512 -16.84 -12.14 -27.79
C GLY A 512 -18.00 -11.19 -27.51
N PHE A 513 -17.94 -9.94 -27.95
CA PHE A 513 -18.98 -8.96 -27.63
C PHE A 513 -19.26 -7.99 -28.77
N THR A 514 -20.42 -7.37 -28.73
CA THR A 514 -20.73 -6.15 -29.50
C THR A 514 -20.70 -4.96 -28.57
N ILE A 515 -20.40 -3.78 -29.14
CA ILE A 515 -20.55 -2.50 -28.43
C ILE A 515 -21.48 -1.58 -29.22
N SER A 516 -22.40 -0.94 -28.50
CA SER A 516 -23.40 -0.06 -29.09
C SER A 516 -23.45 1.28 -28.36
N LEU A 517 -23.50 2.37 -29.13
CA LEU A 517 -23.85 3.69 -28.59
C LEU A 517 -25.35 3.73 -28.32
N LEU A 518 -25.74 4.25 -27.16
CA LEU A 518 -27.14 4.42 -26.78
C LEU A 518 -27.67 5.82 -27.13
N ASN A 519 -28.98 5.95 -27.34
CA ASN A 519 -29.65 7.22 -27.68
C ASN A 519 -29.98 8.09 -26.45
N GLY A 520 -29.50 7.70 -25.28
CA GLY A 520 -29.68 8.38 -24.02
C GLY A 520 -28.60 7.96 -23.01
N VAL A 521 -28.58 8.64 -21.87
CA VAL A 521 -27.57 8.44 -20.82
C VAL A 521 -28.13 7.54 -19.72
N ALA A 522 -27.40 6.48 -19.36
CA ALA A 522 -27.76 5.62 -18.23
C ALA A 522 -27.54 6.30 -16.87
N THR A 523 -28.22 5.81 -15.84
CA THR A 523 -28.10 6.28 -14.45
C THR A 523 -27.91 5.10 -13.52
N GLU A 524 -27.60 5.33 -12.25
CA GLU A 524 -27.55 4.26 -11.24
C GLU A 524 -28.89 3.51 -11.07
N SER A 525 -30.00 4.14 -11.44
CA SER A 525 -31.35 3.53 -11.44
C SER A 525 -31.68 2.75 -12.71
N THR A 526 -30.75 2.64 -13.66
CA THR A 526 -30.97 1.92 -14.91
C THR A 526 -31.09 0.42 -14.65
N THR A 527 -32.07 -0.19 -15.32
CA THR A 527 -32.44 -1.60 -15.31
C THR A 527 -32.51 -2.07 -16.76
N TYR A 528 -32.64 -3.38 -16.98
CA TYR A 528 -32.84 -3.92 -18.33
C TYR A 528 -34.14 -3.39 -18.97
N SER A 529 -35.23 -3.24 -18.21
CA SER A 529 -36.51 -2.75 -18.71
C SER A 529 -36.50 -1.26 -19.12
N ASN A 530 -35.63 -0.44 -18.50
CA ASN A 530 -35.61 1.01 -18.72
C ASN A 530 -34.32 1.53 -19.37
N ALA A 531 -33.42 0.62 -19.79
CA ALA A 531 -32.18 0.97 -20.44
C ALA A 531 -32.45 1.84 -21.69
N PRO A 532 -31.65 2.90 -21.93
CA PRO A 532 -31.75 3.69 -23.15
C PRO A 532 -31.60 2.81 -24.39
N ALA A 533 -32.36 3.07 -25.46
CA ALA A 533 -32.33 2.23 -26.64
C ALA A 533 -31.01 2.39 -27.41
N VAL A 534 -30.59 1.31 -28.09
CA VAL A 534 -29.42 1.33 -28.97
C VAL A 534 -29.64 2.34 -30.10
N ALA A 535 -28.75 3.32 -30.21
CA ALA A 535 -28.71 4.25 -31.33
C ALA A 535 -28.00 3.65 -32.54
N LYS A 536 -26.81 3.06 -32.30
CA LYS A 536 -25.95 2.48 -33.35
C LYS A 536 -24.98 1.48 -32.73
N GLN A 537 -24.82 0.30 -33.35
CA GLN A 537 -23.69 -0.58 -33.04
C GLN A 537 -22.41 0.02 -33.62
N ILE A 538 -21.40 0.24 -32.78
CA ILE A 538 -20.17 0.95 -33.18
C ILE A 538 -19.00 0.00 -33.43
N GLY A 539 -19.03 -1.22 -32.89
CA GLY A 539 -17.96 -2.20 -33.05
C GLY A 539 -18.33 -3.58 -32.51
N SER A 540 -17.45 -4.55 -32.76
CA SER A 540 -17.57 -5.91 -32.22
C SER A 540 -16.22 -6.61 -32.16
N VAL A 541 -16.11 -7.58 -31.25
CA VAL A 541 -15.03 -8.55 -31.14
C VAL A 541 -15.66 -9.93 -31.26
N ALA A 542 -15.38 -10.67 -32.34
CA ALA A 542 -16.03 -11.95 -32.58
C ALA A 542 -15.52 -13.07 -31.64
N ALA A 543 -14.24 -13.02 -31.30
CA ALA A 543 -13.58 -13.95 -30.40
C ALA A 543 -12.59 -13.19 -29.51
N LEU A 544 -12.90 -13.04 -28.23
CA LEU A 544 -12.03 -12.33 -27.28
C LEU A 544 -10.86 -13.22 -26.87
N GLN A 545 -9.64 -12.67 -26.84
CA GLN A 545 -8.42 -13.41 -26.51
C GLN A 545 -7.62 -12.67 -25.45
N ARG A 546 -7.13 -13.37 -24.42
CA ARG A 546 -6.23 -12.78 -23.42
C ARG A 546 -5.00 -12.16 -24.09
N GLY A 547 -4.58 -10.98 -23.65
CA GLY A 547 -3.48 -10.24 -24.26
C GLY A 547 -3.85 -9.46 -25.53
N SER A 548 -5.13 -9.23 -25.80
CA SER A 548 -5.58 -8.51 -27.00
C SER A 548 -5.97 -7.06 -26.70
N SER A 549 -5.96 -6.23 -27.72
CA SER A 549 -6.38 -4.83 -27.67
C SER A 549 -7.17 -4.50 -28.92
N HIS A 550 -8.33 -3.86 -28.75
CA HIS A 550 -9.30 -3.65 -29.83
C HIS A 550 -9.69 -2.19 -29.94
N THR A 551 -9.49 -1.59 -31.12
CA THR A 551 -10.16 -0.33 -31.47
C THR A 551 -11.53 -0.68 -32.04
N LEU A 552 -12.59 -0.30 -31.33
CA LEU A 552 -13.96 -0.66 -31.65
C LEU A 552 -14.61 0.35 -32.60
N SER A 553 -14.32 1.64 -32.42
CA SER A 553 -14.77 2.70 -33.33
C SER A 553 -13.78 3.86 -33.36
N GLN A 554 -13.89 4.68 -34.40
CA GLN A 554 -13.16 5.94 -34.58
C GLN A 554 -14.12 6.95 -35.19
N ASP A 555 -14.67 7.84 -34.36
CA ASP A 555 -15.68 8.80 -34.74
C ASP A 555 -15.27 10.21 -34.28
N ALA A 556 -15.99 11.26 -34.70
CA ALA A 556 -15.77 12.59 -34.12
C ALA A 556 -16.06 12.57 -32.61
N CYS A 557 -15.22 13.22 -31.80
CA CYS A 557 -15.45 13.29 -30.36
C CYS A 557 -16.76 14.04 -30.04
N PRO A 558 -17.68 13.47 -29.23
CA PRO A 558 -18.87 14.15 -28.75
C PRO A 558 -18.50 15.09 -27.59
N ALA A 559 -17.67 16.10 -27.89
CA ALA A 559 -17.05 16.96 -26.90
C ALA A 559 -18.09 17.72 -26.06
N GLY A 560 -17.88 17.73 -24.74
CA GLY A 560 -18.77 18.35 -23.77
C GLY A 560 -20.04 17.54 -23.47
N GLN A 561 -20.13 16.30 -23.97
CA GLN A 561 -21.30 15.45 -23.77
C GLN A 561 -20.96 14.23 -22.91
N ARG A 562 -21.96 13.76 -22.16
CA ARG A 562 -21.97 12.43 -21.55
C ARG A 562 -22.56 11.45 -22.56
N VAL A 563 -21.88 10.34 -22.80
CA VAL A 563 -22.33 9.27 -23.72
C VAL A 563 -22.36 7.93 -23.01
N SER A 564 -23.28 7.06 -23.42
CA SER A 564 -23.43 5.70 -22.88
C SER A 564 -23.16 4.65 -23.96
N PHE A 565 -22.33 3.65 -23.63
CA PHE A 565 -22.09 2.48 -24.46
C PHE A 565 -22.56 1.22 -23.77
N GLU A 566 -23.28 0.36 -24.47
CA GLU A 566 -23.67 -0.97 -23.99
C GLU A 566 -22.76 -2.03 -24.62
N VAL A 567 -22.24 -2.93 -23.78
CA VAL A 567 -21.46 -4.10 -24.19
C VAL A 567 -22.27 -5.36 -23.96
N THR A 568 -22.51 -6.13 -25.03
CA THR A 568 -23.37 -7.32 -25.02
C THR A 568 -22.61 -8.57 -25.46
N SER A 569 -22.86 -9.70 -24.79
CA SER A 569 -22.24 -10.99 -25.09
C SER A 569 -22.64 -11.52 -26.48
N THR A 570 -21.68 -12.15 -27.17
CA THR A 570 -21.89 -12.96 -28.37
C THR A 570 -21.13 -14.27 -28.24
N GLY A 571 -21.61 -15.33 -28.91
CA GLY A 571 -20.91 -16.62 -28.92
C GLY A 571 -20.73 -17.28 -27.56
N GLY A 572 -21.58 -16.96 -26.57
CA GLY A 572 -21.52 -17.53 -25.23
C GLY A 572 -20.47 -16.90 -24.31
N LEU A 573 -19.95 -15.71 -24.63
CA LEU A 573 -19.01 -14.98 -23.77
C LEU A 573 -19.58 -14.84 -22.36
N ASP A 574 -18.79 -15.24 -21.37
CA ASP A 574 -18.98 -14.95 -19.95
C ASP A 574 -17.68 -14.33 -19.44
N LEU A 575 -17.75 -13.03 -19.16
CA LEU A 575 -16.63 -12.17 -18.81
C LEU A 575 -17.04 -11.25 -17.67
N GLU A 576 -16.25 -11.24 -16.62
CA GLU A 576 -16.30 -10.21 -15.58
C GLU A 576 -14.90 -9.63 -15.42
N PHE A 577 -14.77 -8.30 -15.50
CA PHE A 577 -13.46 -7.63 -15.42
C PHE A 577 -13.56 -6.35 -14.58
N PHE A 578 -12.53 -6.08 -13.79
CA PHE A 578 -12.39 -4.80 -13.08
C PHE A 578 -11.82 -3.73 -14.04
N GLN A 579 -12.52 -2.60 -14.20
CA GLN A 579 -12.09 -1.52 -15.08
C GLN A 579 -10.89 -0.78 -14.45
N ASP A 580 -9.72 -0.86 -15.07
CA ASP A 580 -8.48 -0.33 -14.48
C ASP A 580 -7.42 0.03 -15.51
N TYR A 581 -6.63 1.07 -15.22
CA TYR A 581 -5.58 1.58 -16.09
C TYR A 581 -4.16 1.13 -15.68
N ASN A 582 -3.96 0.57 -14.49
CA ASN A 582 -2.63 0.32 -13.91
C ASN A 582 -2.12 -1.14 -14.03
N PRO A 583 -0.80 -1.31 -14.25
CA PRO A 583 -0.01 -0.66 -15.30
C PRO A 583 -0.34 -1.20 -16.70
N SER A 584 -1.05 -2.33 -16.79
CA SER A 584 -1.59 -2.85 -18.04
C SER A 584 -3.11 -2.61 -18.05
N PRO A 585 -3.62 -1.68 -18.86
CA PRO A 585 -5.02 -1.31 -18.81
C PRO A 585 -5.95 -2.46 -19.19
N LEU A 586 -7.02 -2.63 -18.43
CA LEU A 586 -8.11 -3.57 -18.63
C LEU A 586 -9.43 -2.80 -18.71
N GLY A 587 -10.23 -3.10 -19.73
CA GLY A 587 -11.58 -2.57 -19.87
C GLY A 587 -11.76 -1.57 -21.02
N LEU A 588 -12.83 -0.79 -20.94
CA LEU A 588 -13.31 0.09 -21.99
C LEU A 588 -12.87 1.54 -21.76
N TYR A 589 -12.37 2.20 -22.80
CA TYR A 589 -11.89 3.58 -22.76
C TYR A 589 -12.33 4.37 -23.98
N VAL A 590 -12.46 5.69 -23.81
CA VAL A 590 -12.59 6.63 -24.95
C VAL A 590 -11.34 7.50 -25.02
N ARG A 591 -10.57 7.35 -26.08
CA ARG A 591 -9.33 8.10 -26.29
C ARG A 591 -9.49 9.15 -27.37
N ALA A 592 -8.94 10.35 -27.14
CA ALA A 592 -8.83 11.37 -28.17
C ALA A 592 -7.54 11.23 -28.98
N CYS A 593 -7.69 11.50 -30.27
CA CYS A 593 -6.69 11.69 -31.30
C CYS A 593 -7.05 13.03 -31.98
#